data_AF-A0A5K0ZW31-F1
#
_entry.id   AF-A0A5K0ZW31-F1
#
_cell.length_a   1.000
_cell.length_b   1.000
_cell.length_c   1.000
_cell.angle_alpha   90.00
_cell.angle_beta   90.00
_cell.angle_gamma   90.00
#
_symmetry.space_group_name_H-M   'P 1'
#
loop_
_entity.id
_entity.type
_entity.pdbx_description
1 polymer ?
#
loop_
_entity_poly.entity_id
_entity_poly.type
_entity_poly.pdbx_seq_one_letter_code
_entity_poly.pdbx_strand_id
1 'polypeptide(L)' 'EDPASRPTMSAIINMLESDSPTLPTPQRPPLVFSSDSSCFSTSGTIT' A
#
# COMPACT_ATOMS: atom_id res chain seq x y z
N GLU A 1 -21.76 -10.74 -19.75
CA GLU A 1 -21.12 -9.40 -19.79
C GLU A 1 -20.78 -9.08 -21.23
N ASP A 2 -21.17 -7.91 -21.74
CA ASP A 2 -20.95 -7.52 -23.14
C ASP A 2 -19.66 -6.69 -23.27
N PRO A 3 -18.68 -7.06 -24.11
CA PRO A 3 -17.49 -6.23 -24.32
C PRO A 3 -17.82 -4.81 -24.81
N ALA A 4 -18.92 -4.62 -25.54
CA ALA A 4 -19.35 -3.30 -26.01
C ALA A 4 -19.93 -2.41 -24.90
N SER A 5 -20.26 -2.97 -23.73
CA SER A 5 -20.70 -2.18 -22.57
C SER A 5 -19.54 -1.58 -21.78
N ARG A 6 -18.27 -1.88 -22.14
CA ARG A 6 -17.10 -1.28 -21.50
C ARG A 6 -16.87 0.13 -22.07
N PRO A 7 -16.67 1.15 -21.22
CA PRO A 7 -16.35 2.49 -21.70
C PRO A 7 -15.01 2.49 -22.45
N THR A 8 -14.87 3.40 -23.41
CA THR A 8 -13.60 3.67 -24.09
C THR A 8 -12.59 4.29 -23.13
N MET A 9 -11.29 4.19 -23.43
CA MET A 9 -10.25 4.85 -22.63
C MET A 9 -10.46 6.36 -22.50
N SER A 10 -10.95 7.01 -23.56
CA SER A 10 -11.30 8.44 -23.53
C SER A 10 -12.46 8.74 -22.58
N ALA A 11 -13.49 7.89 -22.54
CA ALA A 11 -14.60 8.05 -21.62
C ALA A 11 -14.17 7.86 -20.17
N ILE A 12 -13.28 6.89 -19.90
CA ILE A 12 -12.71 6.67 -18.56
C ILE A 12 -11.92 7.90 -18.10
N ILE A 13 -11.04 8.44 -18.93
CA ILE A 13 -10.25 9.63 -18.59
C ILE A 13 -11.16 10.83 -18.34
N ASN A 14 -12.17 11.06 -19.19
CA ASN A 14 -13.11 12.15 -19.03
C ASN A 14 -13.89 12.05 -17.72
N MET A 15 -14.34 10.85 -17.32
CA MET A 15 -15.01 10.64 -16.05
C MET A 15 -14.09 10.89 -14.85
N LEU A 16 -12.83 10.42 -14.90
CA LEU A 16 -11.85 10.64 -13.83
C LEU A 16 -11.41 12.11 -13.69
N GLU A 17 -11.44 12.87 -14.78
CA GLU A 17 -11.14 14.31 -14.78
C GLU A 17 -12.34 15.14 -14.28
N SER A 18 -13.55 14.81 -14.75
CA SER A 18 -14.78 15.53 -14.36
C SER A 18 -15.19 15.25 -12.91
N ASP A 19 -15.08 14.00 -12.48
CA ASP A 19 -15.25 13.60 -11.09
C ASP A 19 -13.88 13.59 -10.43
N SER A 20 -13.41 14.78 -10.00
CA SER A 20 -12.27 14.88 -9.09
C SER A 20 -12.77 14.79 -7.65
N PRO A 21 -12.97 13.58 -7.08
CA PRO A 21 -13.33 13.48 -5.68
C PRO A 21 -12.22 14.13 -4.86
N THR A 22 -12.59 14.93 -3.87
CA THR A 22 -11.66 15.30 -2.81
C THR A 22 -11.33 14.04 -2.02
N LEU A 23 -10.28 13.32 -2.45
CA LEU A 23 -9.78 12.16 -1.74
C LEU A 23 -9.15 12.63 -0.43
N PRO A 24 -9.37 11.91 0.69
CA PRO A 24 -8.70 12.23 1.93
C PRO A 24 -7.18 12.13 1.72
N THR A 25 -6.43 13.03 2.35
CA THR A 25 -4.96 12.93 2.37
C THR A 25 -4.56 11.55 2.89
N PRO A 26 -3.75 10.78 2.15
CA PRO A 26 -3.26 9.49 2.64
C PRO A 26 -2.61 9.67 4.02
N GLN A 27 -3.00 8.84 4.98
CA GLN A 27 -2.29 8.81 6.26
C GLN A 27 -0.86 8.34 5.99
N ARG A 28 0.11 8.82 6.78
CA ARG A 28 1.49 8.34 6.67
C ARG A 28 1.47 6.81 6.79
N PRO A 29 2.22 6.08 5.94
CA PRO A 29 2.36 4.64 6.08
C PRO A 29 2.75 4.30 7.53
N PRO A 30 2.23 3.20 8.11
CA PRO A 30 2.77 2.67 9.35
C PRO A 30 4.29 2.50 9.19
N LEU A 31 5.08 3.19 10.02
CA LEU A 31 6.53 3.06 9.98
C LEU A 31 6.95 1.66 10.48
N VAL A 32 7.93 1.08 9.79
CA VAL A 32 8.49 -0.28 10.00
C VAL A 32 9.55 -0.27 11.10
N PHE A 33 9.48 -1.21 12.05
CA PHE A 33 10.52 -1.40 13.08
C PHE A 33 11.59 -2.36 12.54
N SER A 34 12.82 -1.88 12.32
CA SER A 34 14.00 -2.74 12.20
C SER A 34 14.79 -2.63 13.50
N SER A 35 14.59 -3.59 14.40
CA SER A 35 15.47 -3.76 15.56
C SER A 35 16.50 -4.84 15.24
N ASP A 36 17.56 -4.46 14.54
CA ASP A 36 18.80 -5.23 14.57
C ASP A 36 19.61 -4.75 15.78
N SER A 37 19.57 -5.51 16.88
CA SER A 37 20.69 -5.69 17.83
C SER A 37 20.22 -6.27 19.17
N SER A 38 20.51 -7.54 19.44
CA SER A 38 21.44 -7.94 20.51
C SER A 38 21.52 -9.45 20.64
N CYS A 39 22.76 -9.91 20.60
CA CYS A 39 23.28 -11.26 20.79
C CYS A 39 22.46 -12.14 21.75
N PHE A 40 22.11 -13.35 21.30
CA PHE A 40 21.72 -14.43 22.21
C PHE A 40 22.94 -14.84 23.04
N SER A 41 23.11 -14.24 24.22
CA SER A 41 24.05 -14.74 25.21
C SER A 41 23.52 -16.07 25.77
N THR A 42 23.80 -17.17 25.08
CA THR A 42 23.67 -18.51 25.66
C THR A 42 24.81 -18.69 26.66
N SER A 43 24.54 -18.39 27.93
CA SER A 43 25.40 -18.86 29.02
C SER A 43 25.15 -20.36 29.23
N GLY A 44 25.89 -21.19 28.51
CA GLY A 44 25.94 -22.63 28.73
C GLY A 44 27.17 -22.99 29.54
N THR A 45 27.03 -23.29 30.82
CA THR A 45 28.08 -23.96 31.60
C THR A 45 27.98 -25.47 31.36
N ILE A 46 28.96 -26.05 30.67
CA ILE A 46 29.16 -27.50 30.58
C ILE A 46 29.64 -28.01 31.95
N THR A 47 28.89 -28.92 32.56
CA THR A 47 29.33 -29.80 33.66
C THR A 47 29.35 -31.23 33.12
#